data_AF-A0A7C2GX53-F1
#
_entry.id   AF-A0A7C2GX53-F1
#
_cell.length_a   1.000
_cell.length_b   1.000
_cell.length_c   1.000
_cell.angle_alpha   90.00
_cell.angle_beta   90.00
_cell.angle_gamma   90.00
#
_symmetry.space_group_name_H-M   'P 1'
#
loop_
_entity.id
_entity.type
_entity.pdbx_description
1 polymer ?
#
loop_
_entity_poly.entity_id
_entity_poly.type
_entity_poly.pdbx_seq_one_letter_code
_entity_poly.pdbx_strand_id
1 'polypeptide(L)'
;MTVLLVLLCGVLALVTLLYIFFEDASEVERARDRMAVLMEKKEQLLENLRDLHFEYRAGKLSATDYERARATVEAEIAAVLAELDALGSPREMPDAARVSPER
;
A
#
# COMPACT_ATOMS: atom_id res chain seq x y z
N MET A 1 18.49 -16.82 -44.86
CA MET A 1 18.84 -15.57 -44.14
C MET A 1 17.60 -14.78 -43.70
N THR A 2 16.69 -14.44 -44.62
CA THR A 2 15.48 -13.65 -44.31
C THR A 2 14.52 -14.33 -43.33
N VAL A 3 14.24 -15.62 -43.50
CA VAL A 3 13.38 -16.40 -42.59
C VAL A 3 13.91 -16.43 -41.16
N LEU A 4 15.23 -16.58 -40.99
CA LEU A 4 15.89 -16.56 -39.68
C LEU A 4 15.77 -15.18 -39.02
N LEU A 5 15.85 -14.11 -39.82
CA LEU A 5 15.72 -12.72 -39.38
C LEU A 5 14.30 -12.40 -38.93
N VAL A 6 13.29 -12.89 -39.67
CA VAL A 6 11.87 -12.75 -39.30
C VAL A 6 11.56 -13.52 -38.00
N LEU A 7 12.07 -14.74 -37.84
CA LEU A 7 11.91 -15.51 -36.60
C LEU A 7 12.57 -14.81 -35.42
N LEU A 8 13.80 -14.30 -35.57
CA LEU A 8 14.49 -13.56 -34.53
C LEU A 8 13.72 -12.29 -34.11
N CYS A 9 13.19 -11.56 -35.09
CA CYS A 9 12.39 -10.36 -34.83
C CYS A 9 11.06 -10.69 -34.12
N GLY A 10 10.42 -11.80 -34.51
CA GLY A 10 9.21 -12.29 -33.85
C GLY A 10 9.46 -12.73 -32.41
N VAL A 11 10.57 -13.43 -32.14
CA VAL A 11 10.96 -13.83 -30.78
C VAL A 11 11.30 -12.62 -29.93
N LEU A 12 12.05 -11.64 -30.46
CA LEU A 12 12.33 -10.39 -29.74
C LEU A 12 11.05 -9.64 -29.39
N ALA A 13 10.14 -9.47 -30.35
CA ALA A 13 8.85 -8.83 -30.11
C ALA A 13 8.03 -9.58 -29.05
N LEU A 14 8.02 -10.91 -29.09
CA LEU A 14 7.35 -11.74 -28.09
C LEU A 14 7.96 -11.58 -26.69
N VAL A 15 9.30 -11.56 -26.58
CA VAL A 15 9.99 -11.36 -25.31
C VAL A 15 9.70 -9.97 -24.75
N THR A 16 9.74 -8.91 -25.58
CA THR A 16 9.40 -7.55 -25.13
C THR A 16 7.95 -7.45 -24.68
N LEU A 17 7.02 -8.12 -25.38
CA LEU A 17 5.62 -8.15 -24.99
C LEU A 17 5.46 -8.87 -23.65
N LEU A 18 6.06 -10.04 -23.47
CA LEU A 18 6.04 -10.75 -22.19
C LEU A 18 6.68 -9.94 -21.05
N TYR A 19 7.75 -9.21 -21.33
CA TYR A 19 8.40 -8.33 -20.36
C TYR A 19 7.46 -7.23 -19.86
N ILE A 20 6.79 -6.51 -20.77
CA ILE A 20 5.80 -5.47 -20.41
C ILE A 20 4.68 -6.04 -19.55
N PHE A 21 4.10 -7.17 -19.95
CA PHE A 21 2.99 -7.78 -19.20
C PHE A 21 3.42 -8.29 -17.80
N PHE A 22 4.66 -8.75 -17.63
CA PHE A 22 5.16 -9.22 -16.33
C PHE A 22 5.61 -8.09 -15.40
N GLU A 23 6.14 -7.00 -15.93
CA GLU A 23 6.60 -5.87 -15.12
C GLU A 23 5.42 -5.23 -14.37
N ASP A 24 4.32 -4.93 -15.08
CA ASP A 24 3.08 -4.41 -14.50
C ASP A 24 2.48 -5.36 -13.46
N ALA A 25 2.44 -6.66 -13.74
CA ALA A 25 1.93 -7.66 -12.80
C ALA A 25 2.76 -7.71 -11.51
N SER A 26 4.09 -7.61 -11.62
CA SER A 26 5.00 -7.64 -10.47
C SER A 26 4.91 -6.40 -9.59
N GLU A 27 4.67 -5.23 -10.17
CA GLU A 27 4.51 -3.98 -9.42
C GLU A 27 3.17 -3.92 -8.70
N VAL A 28 2.09 -4.37 -9.34
CA VAL A 28 0.76 -4.46 -8.73
C VAL A 28 0.74 -5.48 -7.58
N GLU A 29 1.37 -6.64 -7.76
CA GLU A 29 1.50 -7.65 -6.70
C GLU A 29 2.31 -7.11 -5.51
N ARG A 30 3.43 -6.42 -5.77
CA ARG A 30 4.23 -5.80 -4.72
C ARG A 30 3.48 -4.70 -3.97
N ALA A 31 2.66 -3.92 -4.67
CA ALA A 31 1.81 -2.90 -4.05
C ALA A 31 0.70 -3.52 -3.18
N ARG A 32 0.06 -4.60 -3.67
CA ARG A 32 -0.87 -5.44 -2.90
C ARG A 32 -0.24 -5.98 -1.63
N ASP A 33 0.95 -6.56 -1.72
CA ASP A 33 1.69 -7.10 -0.58
C ASP A 33 1.98 -6.02 0.47
N ARG A 34 2.46 -4.85 0.04
CA ARG A 34 2.72 -3.71 0.95
C ARG A 34 1.44 -3.26 1.67
N MET A 35 0.33 -3.15 0.93
CA MET A 35 -0.97 -2.80 1.49
C MET A 35 -1.45 -3.85 2.49
N ALA A 36 -1.24 -5.15 2.21
CA ALA A 36 -1.58 -6.24 3.11
C ALA A 36 -0.78 -6.17 4.42
N VAL A 37 0.53 -5.95 4.34
CA VAL A 37 1.40 -5.78 5.53
C VAL A 37 0.96 -4.60 6.40
N LEU A 38 0.59 -3.48 5.79
CA LEU A 38 0.09 -2.31 6.52
C LEU A 38 -1.26 -2.56 7.19
N MET A 39 -2.17 -3.28 6.52
CA MET A 39 -3.44 -3.69 7.12
C MET A 39 -3.24 -4.63 8.31
N GLU A 40 -2.29 -5.56 8.22
CA GLU A 40 -1.93 -6.43 9.34
C GLU A 40 -1.39 -5.64 10.54
N LYS A 41 -0.49 -4.68 10.29
CA LYS A 41 0.03 -3.78 11.34
C LYS A 41 -1.07 -2.99 12.03
N LYS A 42 -2.04 -2.49 11.27
CA LYS A 42 -3.21 -1.78 11.83
C LYS A 42 -3.98 -2.68 12.80
N GLU A 43 -4.26 -3.93 12.41
CA GLU A 43 -5.00 -4.87 13.26
C GLU A 43 -4.24 -5.16 14.57
N GLN A 44 -2.93 -5.37 14.49
CA GLN A 44 -2.06 -5.58 15.66
C GLN A 44 -2.08 -4.38 16.62
N LEU A 45 -2.03 -3.15 16.10
CA LEU A 45 -2.08 -1.94 16.93
C LEU A 45 -3.45 -1.75 17.61
N LEU A 46 -4.54 -2.05 16.92
CA LEU A 46 -5.89 -2.00 17.50
C LEU A 46 -6.07 -3.06 18.59
N GLU A 47 -5.50 -4.25 18.40
CA GLU A 47 -5.47 -5.28 19.43
C GLU A 47 -4.65 -4.84 20.65
N ASN A 48 -3.47 -4.23 20.44
CA ASN A 48 -2.66 -3.70 21.53
C ASN A 48 -3.42 -2.62 22.33
N LEU A 49 -4.14 -1.71 21.65
CA LEU A 49 -4.98 -0.72 22.31
C LEU A 49 -6.08 -1.38 23.16
N ARG A 50 -6.73 -2.43 22.62
CA ARG A 50 -7.75 -3.19 23.33
C ARG A 50 -7.18 -3.87 24.57
N ASP A 51 -6.00 -4.47 24.47
CA ASP A 51 -5.34 -5.14 25.59
C ASP A 51 -4.94 -4.12 26.67
N LEU A 52 -4.42 -2.96 26.28
CA LEU A 52 -4.11 -1.86 27.20
C LEU A 52 -5.34 -1.39 27.98
N HIS A 53 -6.50 -1.27 27.32
CA HIS A 53 -7.77 -0.97 27.98
C HIS A 53 -8.19 -2.08 28.96
N PHE A 54 -7.94 -3.34 28.62
CA PHE A 54 -8.22 -4.47 29.50
C PHE A 54 -7.31 -4.46 30.74
N GLU A 55 -6.01 -4.25 30.57
CA GLU A 55 -5.04 -4.17 31.67
C GLU A 55 -5.32 -3.00 32.62
N TYR A 56 -5.72 -1.85 32.08
CA TYR A 56 -6.14 -0.71 32.88
C TYR A 56 -7.40 -1.02 33.70
N ARG A 57 -8.43 -1.63 33.08
CA ARG A 57 -9.64 -2.06 33.81
C ARG A 57 -9.38 -3.17 34.83
N ALA A 58 -8.35 -3.99 34.62
CA ALA A 58 -7.87 -4.97 35.58
C ALA A 58 -7.11 -4.33 36.76
N GLY A 59 -6.86 -3.02 36.74
CA GLY A 59 -6.16 -2.29 37.79
C GLY A 59 -4.64 -2.48 37.78
N LYS A 60 -4.06 -3.06 36.71
CA LYS A 60 -2.61 -3.29 36.59
C LYS A 60 -1.83 -2.04 36.21
N LEU A 61 -2.48 -1.07 35.55
CA LEU A 61 -1.87 0.18 35.12
C LEU A 61 -2.39 1.38 35.91
N SER A 62 -1.50 2.32 36.20
CA SER A 62 -1.86 3.66 36.64
C SER A 62 -2.52 4.44 35.50
N ALA A 63 -3.48 5.31 35.81
CA ALA A 63 -4.15 6.15 34.81
C ALA A 63 -3.16 6.98 33.98
N THR A 64 -2.10 7.48 34.63
CA THR A 64 -1.05 8.26 33.97
C THR A 64 -0.24 7.46 32.95
N ASP A 65 0.04 6.18 33.24
CA ASP A 65 0.80 5.32 32.33
C ASP A 65 -0.08 4.78 31.21
N TYR A 66 -1.36 4.53 31.52
CA TYR A 66 -2.37 4.18 30.54
C TYR A 66 -2.54 5.27 29.48
N GLU A 67 -2.75 6.54 29.88
CA GLU A 67 -2.91 7.64 28.91
C GLU A 67 -1.65 7.86 28.07
N ARG A 68 -0.45 7.70 28.66
CA ARG A 68 0.81 7.77 27.89
C ARG A 68 0.91 6.65 26.86
N ALA A 69 0.67 5.40 27.26
CA ALA A 69 0.75 4.26 26.36
C ALA A 69 -0.33 4.33 25.26
N ARG A 70 -1.54 4.73 25.63
CA ARG A 70 -2.66 4.94 24.69
C ARG A 70 -2.33 5.99 23.64
N ALA A 71 -1.82 7.16 24.05
CA ALA A 71 -1.45 8.23 23.12
C ALA A 71 -0.38 7.78 22.11
N THR A 72 0.59 6.97 22.55
CA THR A 72 1.60 6.38 21.66
C THR A 72 0.97 5.44 20.63
N VAL A 73 0.14 4.49 21.07
CA VAL A 73 -0.52 3.53 20.16
C VAL A 73 -1.47 4.24 19.20
N GLU A 74 -2.23 5.24 19.66
CA GLU A 74 -3.10 6.05 18.79
C GLU A 74 -2.30 6.82 17.73
N ALA A 75 -1.14 7.36 18.08
CA ALA A 75 -0.26 8.03 17.12
C ALA A 75 0.29 7.04 16.06
N GLU A 76 0.65 5.83 16.46
CA GLU A 76 1.10 4.77 15.54
C GLU A 76 -0.03 4.34 14.59
N ILE A 77 -1.26 4.18 15.10
CA ILE A 77 -2.43 3.87 14.28
C ILE A 77 -2.67 4.98 13.24
N ALA A 78 -2.59 6.25 13.66
CA ALA A 78 -2.76 7.39 12.76
C ALA A 78 -1.70 7.42 11.65
N ALA A 79 -0.45 7.10 11.98
CA ALA A 79 0.64 7.02 10.99
C ALA A 79 0.41 5.90 9.97
N VAL A 80 0.02 4.69 10.42
CA VAL A 80 -0.29 3.56 9.53
C VAL A 80 -1.48 3.85 8.63
N LEU A 81 -2.53 4.50 9.16
CA LEU A 81 -3.69 4.90 8.37
C LEU A 81 -3.32 5.94 7.29
N ALA A 82 -2.48 6.93 7.62
CA ALA A 82 -2.01 7.90 6.64
C ALA A 82 -1.18 7.24 5.52
N GLU A 83 -0.36 6.23 5.85
CA GLU A 83 0.42 5.47 4.85
C GLU A 83 -0.50 4.60 3.97
N LEU A 84 -1.53 3.99 4.55
CA LEU A 84 -2.57 3.26 3.80
C LEU A 84 -3.35 4.17 2.85
N ASP A 85 -3.74 5.37 3.29
CA ASP A 85 -4.43 6.35 2.46
C ASP A 85 -3.53 6.85 1.32
N ALA A 86 -2.24 7.06 1.58
CA ALA A 86 -1.27 7.44 0.56
C ALA A 86 -1.06 6.36 -0.50
N LEU A 87 -1.15 5.08 -0.13
CA LEU A 87 -1.05 3.95 -1.06
C LEU A 87 -2.38 3.64 -1.77
N GLY A 88 -3.51 3.91 -1.12
CA GLY A 88 -4.85 3.68 -1.63
C GLY A 88 -5.39 4.81 -2.51
N SER A 89 -4.83 6.01 -2.40
CA SER A 89 -5.15 7.12 -3.31
C SER A 89 -4.59 6.80 -4.69
N PRO A 90 -5.44 6.56 -5.71
CA PRO A 90 -4.97 6.47 -7.07
C PRO A 90 -4.31 7.81 -7.35
N ARG A 91 -2.98 7.81 -7.54
CA ARG A 91 -2.20 8.95 -8.04
C ARG A 91 -3.11 9.76 -8.95
N GLU A 92 -3.32 11.01 -8.57
CA GLU A 92 -4.07 12.03 -9.32
C GLU A 92 -4.04 11.68 -10.81
N MET A 93 -5.18 11.25 -11.35
CA MET A 93 -5.38 11.27 -12.79
C MET A 93 -5.01 12.70 -13.21
N PRO A 94 -3.99 12.89 -14.07
CA PRO A 94 -3.59 14.22 -14.47
C PRO A 94 -4.82 14.91 -15.05
N ASP A 95 -5.25 15.97 -14.37
CA ASP A 95 -6.26 16.92 -14.82
C ASP A 95 -5.67 17.71 -16.00
N ALA A 96 -5.40 17.01 -17.10
CA ALA A 96 -4.88 17.56 -18.35
C ALA A 96 -5.92 17.42 -19.48
N ALA A 97 -7.19 17.14 -19.13
CA ALA A 97 -8.27 16.98 -20.10
C ALA A 97 -9.45 17.97 -19.89
N ARG A 98 -9.37 18.93 -18.95
CA ARG A 98 -10.45 19.91 -18.72
C ARG A 98 -10.11 21.37 -19.02
N VAL A 99 -9.02 21.67 -19.72
CA VAL A 99 -8.77 23.04 -20.22
C VAL A 99 -8.54 23.03 -21.72
N SER A 100 -9.64 22.90 -22.46
CA SER A 100 -9.83 23.68 -23.69
C SER A 100 -11.32 23.76 -24.04
N PRO A 101 -12.01 24.87 -23.75
CA PRO A 101 -13.24 25.20 -24.43
C PRO A 101 -12.85 25.81 -25.79
N GLU A 102 -12.49 24.97 -26.75
CA GLU A 102 -12.53 25.35 -28.16
C GLU A 102 -13.95 25.05 -28.67
N ARG A 103 -14.83 26.05 -28.56
CA ARG A 103 -15.63 26.64 -29.66
C ARG A 103 -16.84 27.40 -29.14
#